data_AF-B0M0F6-F1
#
_entry.id   AF-B0M0F6-F1
#
_cell.length_a   1.000
_cell.length_b   1.000
_cell.length_c   1.000
_cell.angle_alpha   90.00
_cell.angle_beta   90.00
_cell.angle_gamma   90.00
#
_symmetry.space_group_name_H-M   'P 1'
#
loop_
_entity.id
_entity.type
_entity.pdbx_description
1 polymer ?
#
loop_
_entity_poly.entity_id
_entity_poly.type
_entity_poly.pdbx_seq_one_letter_code
_entity_poly.pdbx_strand_id
1 'polypeptide(L)'
;AVLLNVFLRDIPNNMGWTGFADAMQPVIDINGYVYFGTIGIMALVFAFTFGYNLSLMYKVNPLAGGLISFASFISTIPQSVTISTALDGVDKSVVSALEGLGLSIVTTDGVSALETSQWGAIALKYGGATGLFTALFIGFLATWVYASLVKRNVIIKLPDSVPPAVNKAFAAIIPG
;
A
#
# COMPACT_ATOMS: atom_id res chain seq x y z
N ALA A 1 -14.75 12.25 -0.79
CA ALA A 1 -15.40 11.10 -0.13
C ALA A 1 -16.02 11.46 1.21
N VAL A 2 -15.29 12.18 2.06
CA VAL A 2 -15.73 12.53 3.42
C VAL A 2 -17.04 13.33 3.43
N LEU A 3 -17.19 14.37 2.61
CA LEU A 3 -18.42 15.19 2.60
C LEU A 3 -19.64 14.45 2.06
N LEU A 4 -19.48 13.64 1.00
CA LEU A 4 -20.62 12.94 0.40
C LEU A 4 -21.14 11.85 1.35
N ASN A 5 -20.26 11.15 2.05
CA ASN A 5 -20.65 10.22 3.10
C ASN A 5 -21.32 10.94 4.28
N VAL A 6 -20.86 12.14 4.64
CA VAL A 6 -21.52 12.94 5.68
C VAL A 6 -22.96 13.30 5.29
N PHE A 7 -23.20 13.75 4.06
CA PHE A 7 -24.55 14.16 3.62
C PHE A 7 -25.48 13.01 3.29
N LEU A 8 -24.97 11.92 2.72
CA LEU A 8 -25.78 10.83 2.19
C LEU A 8 -25.94 9.65 3.15
N ARG A 9 -25.04 9.54 4.14
CA ARG A 9 -25.03 8.42 5.11
C ARG A 9 -25.10 8.92 6.54
N ASP A 10 -24.21 9.82 6.95
CA ASP A 10 -24.04 10.13 8.37
C ASP A 10 -25.14 11.07 8.91
N ILE A 11 -25.53 12.12 8.18
CA ILE A 11 -26.65 13.01 8.56
C ILE A 11 -28.00 12.26 8.54
N PRO A 12 -28.36 11.50 7.49
CA PRO A 12 -29.63 10.77 7.45
C PRO A 12 -29.72 9.68 8.51
N ASN A 13 -28.63 8.94 8.77
CA ASN A 13 -28.63 7.92 9.83
C ASN A 13 -28.77 8.53 11.22
N ASN A 14 -28.10 9.66 11.49
CA ASN A 14 -28.18 10.33 12.79
C ASN A 14 -29.55 11.03 13.02
N MET A 15 -30.30 11.27 11.94
CA MET A 15 -31.68 11.76 11.97
C MET A 15 -32.74 10.64 11.98
N GLY A 16 -32.33 9.36 12.00
CA GLY A 16 -33.23 8.21 12.01
C GLY A 16 -33.86 7.88 10.65
N TRP A 17 -33.36 8.46 9.55
CA TRP A 17 -33.81 8.23 8.18
C TRP A 17 -32.97 7.14 7.49
N THR A 18 -32.96 5.95 8.08
CA THR A 18 -32.17 4.81 7.57
C THR A 18 -32.58 4.40 6.16
N GLY A 19 -33.87 4.51 5.80
CA GLY A 19 -34.35 4.22 4.45
C GLY A 19 -33.81 5.16 3.35
N PHE A 20 -33.44 6.40 3.69
CA PHE A 20 -32.78 7.31 2.75
C PHE A 20 -31.30 6.95 2.57
N ALA A 21 -30.61 6.61 3.66
CA ALA A 21 -29.23 6.14 3.59
C ALA A 21 -29.12 4.83 2.79
N ASP A 22 -30.09 3.91 2.96
CA ASP A 22 -30.17 2.65 2.23
C ASP A 22 -30.47 2.86 0.74
N ALA A 23 -31.38 3.79 0.40
CA ALA A 23 -31.64 4.15 -0.99
C ALA A 23 -30.43 4.80 -1.69
N MET A 24 -29.55 5.43 -0.92
CA MET A 24 -28.37 6.14 -1.43
C MET A 24 -27.09 5.28 -1.41
N GLN A 25 -27.16 4.01 -0.96
CA GLN A 25 -26.05 3.05 -0.97
C GLN A 25 -25.29 2.99 -2.31
N PRO A 26 -25.94 2.96 -3.49
CA PRO A 26 -25.21 2.92 -4.76
C PRO A 26 -24.28 4.12 -4.97
N VAL A 27 -24.67 5.30 -4.48
CA VAL A 27 -23.87 6.53 -4.59
C VAL A 27 -22.74 6.52 -3.56
N ILE A 28 -22.99 5.99 -2.36
CA ILE A 28 -21.99 5.80 -1.31
C ILE A 28 -20.91 4.80 -1.77
N ASP A 29 -21.31 3.71 -2.44
CA ASP A 29 -20.38 2.71 -2.97
C ASP A 29 -19.49 3.29 -4.08
N ILE A 30 -20.08 4.02 -5.05
CA ILE A 30 -19.31 4.73 -6.08
C ILE A 30 -18.32 5.70 -5.43
N ASN A 31 -18.75 6.39 -4.37
CA ASN A 31 -17.88 7.30 -3.63
C ASN A 31 -16.70 6.58 -2.96
N GLY A 32 -16.93 5.37 -2.44
CA GLY A 32 -15.90 4.48 -1.90
C GLY A 32 -14.85 4.11 -2.94
N TYR A 33 -15.26 3.75 -4.16
CA TYR A 33 -14.32 3.45 -5.26
C TYR A 33 -13.52 4.68 -5.70
N VAL A 34 -14.17 5.85 -5.79
CA VAL A 34 -13.47 7.11 -6.13
C VAL A 34 -12.48 7.49 -5.03
N TYR A 35 -12.83 7.29 -3.76
CA TYR A 35 -11.92 7.49 -2.63
C TYR A 35 -10.69 6.60 -2.75
N PHE A 36 -10.92 5.30 -2.99
CA PHE A 36 -9.85 4.31 -3.15
C PHE A 36 -8.91 4.70 -4.28
N GLY A 37 -9.46 5.06 -5.44
CA GLY A 37 -8.68 5.43 -6.63
C GLY A 37 -7.95 6.76 -6.55
N THR A 38 -8.17 7.58 -5.50
CA THR A 38 -7.55 8.91 -5.37
C THR A 38 -6.76 9.04 -4.07
N ILE A 39 -7.46 9.16 -2.95
CA ILE A 39 -6.86 9.41 -1.63
C ILE A 39 -6.21 8.14 -1.07
N GLY A 40 -6.82 6.98 -1.32
CA GLY A 40 -6.34 5.69 -0.81
C GLY A 40 -5.00 5.24 -1.38
N ILE A 41 -4.64 5.69 -2.58
CA ILE A 41 -3.39 5.34 -3.28
C ILE A 41 -2.44 6.53 -3.47
N MET A 42 -2.72 7.68 -2.83
CA MET A 42 -1.98 8.91 -3.07
C MET A 42 -0.49 8.77 -2.74
N ALA A 43 -0.12 8.05 -1.67
CA ALA A 43 1.28 7.83 -1.32
C ALA A 43 1.99 6.90 -2.32
N LEU A 44 1.28 5.92 -2.87
CA LEU A 44 1.78 5.02 -3.91
C LEU A 44 2.10 5.80 -5.19
N VAL A 45 1.16 6.64 -5.66
CA VAL A 45 1.37 7.51 -6.83
C VAL A 45 2.50 8.51 -6.56
N PHE A 46 2.50 9.12 -5.37
CA PHE A 46 3.54 10.06 -4.97
C PHE A 46 4.93 9.42 -4.95
N ALA A 47 5.10 8.22 -4.39
CA ALA A 47 6.39 7.53 -4.35
C ALA A 47 6.99 7.34 -5.75
N PHE A 48 6.17 6.93 -6.72
CA PHE A 48 6.59 6.77 -8.11
C PHE A 48 6.95 8.11 -8.75
N THR A 49 6.05 9.09 -8.68
CA THR A 49 6.26 10.43 -9.28
C THR A 49 7.46 11.14 -8.67
N PHE A 50 7.68 10.99 -7.36
CA PHE A 50 8.80 11.56 -6.65
C PHE A 50 10.14 10.95 -7.11
N GLY A 51 10.23 9.61 -7.16
CA GLY A 51 11.42 8.91 -7.66
C GLY A 51 11.72 9.18 -9.15
N TYR A 52 10.67 9.33 -9.96
CA TYR A 52 10.79 9.72 -11.37
C TYR A 52 11.41 11.12 -11.52
N ASN A 53 10.89 12.10 -10.78
CA ASN A 53 11.40 13.47 -10.83
C ASN A 53 12.81 13.60 -10.25
N LEU A 54 13.12 12.88 -9.16
CA LEU A 54 14.47 12.88 -8.58
C LEU A 54 15.50 12.31 -9.56
N SER A 55 15.13 11.27 -10.30
CA SER A 55 15.97 10.66 -11.33
C SER A 55 16.23 11.58 -12.53
N LEU A 56 15.23 12.37 -12.94
CA LEU A 56 15.41 13.41 -13.96
C LEU A 56 16.44 14.45 -13.51
N MET A 57 16.37 14.91 -12.25
CA MET A 57 17.34 15.87 -11.71
C MET A 57 18.76 15.29 -11.68
N TYR A 58 18.91 14.00 -11.37
CA TYR A 58 20.20 13.33 -11.37
C TYR A 58 20.72 12.92 -12.76
N LYS A 59 19.95 13.16 -13.85
CA LYS A 59 20.26 12.76 -15.23
C LYS A 59 20.46 11.23 -15.38
N VAL A 60 19.70 10.45 -14.62
CA VAL A 60 19.67 8.97 -14.70
C VAL A 60 18.31 8.51 -15.27
N ASN A 61 18.14 7.21 -15.54
CA ASN A 61 16.91 6.69 -16.14
C ASN A 61 15.69 6.93 -15.22
N PRO A 62 14.73 7.79 -15.61
CA PRO A 62 13.66 8.21 -14.72
C PRO A 62 12.59 7.13 -14.51
N LEU A 63 12.38 6.25 -15.48
CA LEU A 63 11.47 5.11 -15.33
C LEU A 63 12.00 4.12 -14.30
N ALA A 64 13.31 3.84 -14.34
CA ALA A 64 13.94 2.94 -13.38
C ALA A 64 13.87 3.51 -11.95
N GLY A 65 14.23 4.77 -11.74
CA GLY A 65 14.17 5.35 -10.40
C GLY A 65 12.76 5.56 -9.85
N GLY A 66 11.76 5.78 -10.71
CA GLY A 66 10.35 5.76 -10.31
C GLY A 66 9.89 4.37 -9.84
N LEU A 67 10.25 3.32 -10.57
CA LEU A 67 9.94 1.93 -10.20
C LEU A 67 10.66 1.50 -8.92
N ILE A 68 11.93 1.87 -8.75
CA ILE A 68 12.72 1.55 -7.55
C ILE A 68 12.13 2.23 -6.31
N SER A 69 11.82 3.53 -6.40
CA SER A 69 11.15 4.26 -5.30
C SER A 69 9.82 3.63 -4.90
N PHE A 70 9.02 3.26 -5.89
CA PHE A 70 7.73 2.60 -5.67
C PHE A 70 7.88 1.21 -5.02
N ALA A 71 8.80 0.39 -5.52
CA ALA A 71 9.08 -0.94 -4.99
C ALA A 71 9.65 -0.88 -3.56
N SER A 72 10.58 0.04 -3.29
CA SER A 72 11.13 0.27 -1.95
C SER A 72 10.03 0.70 -0.98
N PHE A 73 9.13 1.60 -1.40
CA PHE A 73 8.02 2.03 -0.57
C PHE A 73 7.06 0.87 -0.25
N ILE A 74 6.66 0.07 -1.24
CA ILE A 74 5.83 -1.12 -1.03
C ILE A 74 6.50 -2.12 -0.09
N SER A 75 7.81 -2.35 -0.26
CA SER A 75 8.57 -3.27 0.60
C SER A 75 8.58 -2.84 2.07
N THR A 76 8.43 -1.54 2.34
CA THR A 76 8.38 -1.00 3.70
C THR A 76 6.97 -0.89 4.28
N ILE A 77 5.92 -1.12 3.49
CA ILE A 77 4.56 -1.18 4.03
C ILE A 77 4.42 -2.48 4.82
N PRO A 78 4.00 -2.45 6.09
CA PRO A 78 3.72 -3.67 6.84
C PRO A 78 2.55 -4.38 6.18
N GLN A 79 2.81 -5.60 5.71
CA GLN A 79 1.87 -6.47 5.01
C GLN A 79 1.01 -7.34 5.95
N SER A 80 0.76 -6.83 7.17
CA SER A 80 0.04 -7.54 8.23
C SER A 80 -1.17 -6.72 8.67
N VAL A 81 -2.36 -7.31 8.56
CA VAL A 81 -3.59 -6.78 9.13
C VAL A 81 -3.91 -7.63 10.36
N THR A 82 -3.49 -7.16 11.53
CA THR A 82 -3.83 -7.83 12.80
C THR A 82 -5.18 -7.31 13.28
N ILE A 83 -6.20 -8.17 13.27
CA ILE A 83 -7.52 -7.87 13.84
C ILE A 83 -7.59 -8.54 15.21
N SER A 84 -7.35 -7.80 16.28
CA SER A 84 -7.55 -8.31 17.63
C SER A 84 -8.98 -8.02 18.11
N THR A 85 -9.90 -8.95 17.88
CA THR A 85 -11.19 -8.95 18.58
C THR A 85 -11.04 -9.72 19.88
N ALA A 86 -11.25 -9.07 21.01
CA ALA A 86 -11.34 -9.75 22.31
C ALA A 86 -12.56 -10.68 22.31
N LEU A 87 -12.33 -12.00 22.32
CA LEU A 87 -13.38 -12.98 22.55
C LEU A 87 -13.68 -13.05 24.05
N ASP A 88 -14.47 -12.10 24.58
CA ASP A 88 -15.07 -12.28 25.89
C ASP A 88 -16.28 -13.22 25.75
N GLY A 89 -16.16 -14.45 26.26
CA GLY A 89 -17.27 -15.41 26.39
C GLY A 89 -17.49 -16.44 25.27
N VAL A 90 -16.52 -16.73 24.40
CA VAL A 90 -16.69 -17.77 23.34
C VAL A 90 -16.07 -19.11 23.75
N ASP A 91 -16.86 -20.18 23.64
CA ASP A 91 -16.53 -21.55 24.04
C ASP A 91 -15.45 -22.20 23.15
N LYS A 92 -14.64 -23.09 23.76
CA LYS A 92 -13.40 -23.68 23.18
C LYS A 92 -13.62 -24.49 21.89
N SER A 93 -14.86 -24.91 21.63
CA SER A 93 -15.25 -25.65 20.41
C SER A 93 -15.30 -24.78 19.16
N VAL A 94 -15.56 -23.47 19.29
CA VAL A 94 -15.68 -22.57 18.15
C VAL A 94 -14.29 -22.15 17.67
N VAL A 95 -13.37 -21.98 18.62
CA VAL A 95 -11.94 -21.69 18.42
C VAL A 95 -11.29 -22.70 17.46
N SER A 96 -11.47 -24.01 17.67
CA SER A 96 -10.88 -25.04 16.80
C SER A 96 -11.51 -25.15 15.41
N ALA A 97 -12.77 -24.72 15.24
CA ALA A 97 -13.42 -24.66 13.93
C ALA A 97 -12.92 -23.45 13.11
N LEU A 98 -12.61 -22.32 13.78
CA LEU A 98 -11.98 -21.16 13.15
C LEU A 98 -10.51 -21.43 12.79
N GLU A 99 -9.78 -22.21 13.61
CA GLU A 99 -8.43 -22.68 13.27
C GLU A 99 -8.43 -23.59 12.02
N GLY A 100 -9.44 -24.46 11.89
CA GLY A 100 -9.63 -25.31 10.69
C GLY A 100 -9.98 -24.53 9.41
N LEU A 101 -10.40 -23.27 9.54
CA LEU A 101 -10.66 -22.34 8.43
C LEU A 101 -9.48 -21.41 8.13
N GLY A 102 -8.34 -21.57 8.80
CA GLY A 102 -7.12 -20.80 8.54
C GLY A 102 -6.97 -19.50 9.32
N LEU A 103 -7.69 -19.33 10.44
CA LEU A 103 -7.52 -18.22 11.37
C LEU A 103 -6.56 -18.64 12.50
N SER A 104 -5.37 -18.04 12.56
CA SER A 104 -4.43 -18.27 13.65
C SER A 104 -4.79 -17.43 14.87
N ILE A 105 -4.70 -17.99 16.07
CA ILE A 105 -5.13 -17.35 17.30
C ILE A 105 -3.88 -17.08 18.13
N VAL A 106 -3.46 -15.83 18.22
CA VAL A 106 -2.36 -15.43 19.11
C VAL A 106 -2.96 -15.08 20.46
N THR A 107 -2.63 -15.90 21.45
CA THR A 107 -3.04 -15.69 22.84
C THR A 107 -1.96 -14.88 23.55
N THR A 108 -2.28 -13.68 24.04
CA THR A 108 -1.41 -12.97 24.98
C THR A 108 -2.29 -12.38 26.08
N ASP A 109 -1.95 -12.72 27.33
CA ASP A 109 -2.55 -12.20 28.57
C ASP A 109 -4.05 -12.45 28.79
N GLY A 110 -4.52 -13.68 28.52
CA GLY A 110 -5.85 -14.12 28.97
C GLY A 110 -7.04 -13.55 28.19
N VAL A 111 -6.77 -12.86 27.08
CA VAL A 111 -7.78 -12.39 26.12
C VAL A 111 -7.44 -13.01 24.76
N SER A 112 -8.28 -13.93 24.30
CA SER A 112 -8.13 -14.58 23.00
C SER A 112 -8.43 -13.57 21.88
N ALA A 113 -7.41 -13.23 21.10
CA ALA A 113 -7.49 -12.36 19.94
C ALA A 113 -7.35 -13.18 18.64
N LEU A 114 -8.22 -12.88 17.68
CA LEU A 114 -8.41 -13.66 16.46
C LEU A 114 -7.53 -13.12 15.31
N GLU A 115 -6.27 -13.51 15.22
CA GLU A 115 -5.32 -12.93 14.27
C GLU A 115 -5.28 -13.67 12.91
N THR A 116 -6.08 -13.22 11.94
CA THR A 116 -5.81 -13.58 10.53
C THR A 116 -4.74 -12.67 9.93
N SER A 117 -3.47 -13.04 10.10
CA SER A 117 -2.39 -12.40 9.34
C SER A 117 -2.37 -12.93 7.90
N GLN A 118 -3.14 -12.31 7.01
CA GLN A 118 -2.98 -12.55 5.56
C GLN A 118 -1.66 -11.95 5.08
N TRP A 119 -0.67 -12.81 4.79
CA TRP A 119 0.56 -12.41 4.14
C TRP A 119 0.24 -11.85 2.74
N GLY A 120 0.72 -10.65 2.44
CA GLY A 120 0.39 -9.92 1.21
C GLY A 120 -0.79 -8.94 1.32
N ALA A 121 -1.41 -8.79 2.50
CA ALA A 121 -2.42 -7.76 2.71
C ALA A 121 -1.75 -6.38 2.89
N ILE A 122 -1.80 -5.53 1.87
CA ILE A 122 -1.32 -4.14 1.95
C ILE A 122 -2.40 -3.31 2.65
N ALA A 123 -2.11 -2.86 3.88
CA ALA A 123 -3.02 -1.97 4.60
C ALA A 123 -3.08 -0.59 3.92
N LEU A 124 -4.23 -0.26 3.32
CA LEU A 124 -4.47 1.01 2.64
C LEU A 124 -4.27 2.25 3.51
N LYS A 125 -4.28 2.08 4.84
CA LYS A 125 -3.90 3.13 5.80
C LYS A 125 -2.55 3.74 5.47
N TYR A 126 -1.59 2.92 5.02
CA TYR A 126 -0.24 3.36 4.65
C TYR A 126 -0.11 3.73 3.17
N GLY A 127 -1.04 3.31 2.31
CA GLY A 127 -1.08 3.72 0.89
C GLY A 127 -1.66 5.12 0.66
N GLY A 128 -2.43 5.63 1.62
CA GLY A 128 -3.03 6.97 1.59
C GLY A 128 -2.18 8.03 2.28
N ALA A 129 -2.83 9.11 2.75
CA ALA A 129 -2.14 10.29 3.28
C ALA A 129 -1.15 10.01 4.43
N THR A 130 -1.43 9.02 5.29
CA THR A 130 -0.56 8.64 6.42
C THR A 130 0.83 8.19 5.97
N GLY A 131 0.94 7.59 4.79
CA GLY A 131 2.20 7.07 4.26
C GLY A 131 3.01 8.07 3.43
N LEU A 132 2.50 9.28 3.18
CA LEU A 132 3.17 10.26 2.30
C LEU A 132 4.55 10.67 2.81
N PHE A 133 4.70 10.88 4.11
CA PHE A 133 5.99 11.25 4.70
C PHE A 133 7.01 10.10 4.59
N THR A 134 6.55 8.87 4.84
CA THR A 134 7.34 7.65 4.67
C THR A 134 7.75 7.45 3.20
N ALA A 135 6.82 7.67 2.26
CA ALA A 135 7.08 7.64 0.83
C ALA A 135 8.12 8.68 0.39
N LEU A 136 8.09 9.88 0.97
CA LEU A 136 9.07 10.93 0.70
C LEU A 136 10.47 10.51 1.15
N PHE A 137 10.60 10.03 2.39
CA PHE A 137 11.90 9.65 2.94
C PHE A 137 12.50 8.43 2.22
N ILE A 138 11.71 7.38 2.04
CA ILE A 138 12.15 6.13 1.45
C ILE A 138 12.38 6.30 -0.05
N GLY A 139 11.48 7.00 -0.74
CA GLY A 139 11.65 7.30 -2.16
C GLY A 139 12.89 8.14 -2.42
N PHE A 140 13.20 9.10 -1.54
CA PHE A 140 14.43 9.88 -1.62
C PHE A 140 15.65 8.97 -1.48
N LEU A 141 15.69 8.16 -0.43
CA LEU A 141 16.85 7.32 -0.13
C LEU A 141 17.08 6.27 -1.23
N ALA A 142 16.03 5.59 -1.67
CA ALA A 142 16.09 4.58 -2.72
C ALA A 142 16.56 5.17 -4.05
N THR A 143 15.96 6.28 -4.50
CA THR A 143 16.37 6.92 -5.75
C THR A 143 17.75 7.57 -5.65
N TRP A 144 18.14 8.08 -4.48
CA TRP A 144 19.50 8.60 -4.26
C TRP A 144 20.55 7.49 -4.37
N VAL A 145 20.32 6.34 -3.73
CA VAL A 145 21.21 5.17 -3.83
C VAL A 145 21.33 4.71 -5.28
N TYR A 146 20.20 4.54 -5.97
CA TYR A 146 20.15 4.21 -7.39
C TYR A 146 20.97 5.18 -8.26
N ALA A 147 20.74 6.49 -8.11
CA ALA A 147 21.43 7.51 -8.88
C ALA A 147 22.94 7.51 -8.61
N SER A 148 23.34 7.25 -7.37
CA SER A 148 24.75 7.18 -6.97
C SER A 148 25.46 5.96 -7.57
N LEU A 149 24.82 4.79 -7.59
CA LEU A 149 25.33 3.55 -8.19
C LEU A 149 25.50 3.67 -9.71
N VAL A 150 24.50 4.23 -10.40
CA VAL A 150 24.56 4.45 -11.85
C VAL A 150 25.69 5.43 -12.21
N LYS A 151 25.85 6.52 -11.45
CA LYS A 151 26.93 7.50 -11.68
C LYS A 151 28.32 6.93 -11.43
N ARG A 152 28.46 5.92 -10.56
CA ARG A 152 29.72 5.21 -10.31
C ARG A 152 30.02 4.11 -11.34
N ASN A 153 29.25 4.03 -12.43
CA ASN A 153 29.37 2.99 -13.47
C ASN A 153 29.24 1.55 -12.94
N VAL A 154 28.55 1.34 -11.82
CA VAL A 154 28.22 -0.01 -11.32
C VAL A 154 27.02 -0.54 -12.11
N ILE A 155 27.22 -0.72 -13.42
CA ILE A 155 26.21 -1.19 -14.36
C ILE A 155 26.77 -2.38 -15.15
N ILE A 156 25.97 -3.43 -15.33
CA ILE A 156 26.32 -4.53 -16.23
C ILE A 156 26.16 -4.02 -17.67
N LYS A 157 27.26 -3.78 -18.37
CA LYS A 157 27.24 -3.48 -19.81
C LYS A 157 27.09 -4.78 -20.59
N LEU A 158 25.99 -4.92 -21.32
CA LEU A 158 25.81 -6.00 -22.28
C LEU A 158 26.41 -5.62 -23.65
N PRO A 159 26.91 -6.60 -24.43
CA PRO A 159 27.51 -6.39 -25.75
C PRO A 159 26.51 -5.83 -26.77
N ASP A 160 27.01 -5.20 -27.83
CA ASP A 160 26.21 -4.46 -28.82
C ASP A 160 25.21 -5.32 -29.63
N SER A 161 25.28 -6.64 -29.53
CA SER A 161 24.33 -7.58 -30.17
C SER A 161 22.97 -7.69 -29.46
N VAL A 162 22.79 -7.11 -28.26
CA VAL A 162 21.53 -7.26 -27.51
C VAL A 162 20.62 -6.04 -27.69
N PRO A 163 19.31 -6.21 -27.99
CA PRO A 163 18.39 -5.09 -28.19
C PRO A 163 18.40 -4.07 -27.03
N PRO A 164 18.25 -2.76 -27.31
CA PRO A 164 18.41 -1.68 -26.32
C PRO A 164 17.41 -1.76 -25.15
N ALA A 165 16.27 -2.42 -25.34
CA ALA A 165 15.29 -2.66 -24.28
C ALA A 165 15.81 -3.66 -23.23
N VAL A 166 16.53 -4.70 -23.66
CA VAL A 166 17.08 -5.74 -22.79
C VAL A 166 18.27 -5.20 -22.00
N ASN A 167 19.17 -4.47 -22.66
CA ASN A 167 20.30 -3.81 -22.00
C ASN A 167 19.83 -2.84 -20.90
N LYS A 168 18.77 -2.06 -21.14
CA LYS A 168 18.18 -1.18 -20.12
C LYS A 168 17.58 -1.93 -18.93
N ALA A 169 16.95 -3.09 -19.15
CA ALA A 169 16.38 -3.90 -18.07
C ALA A 169 17.49 -4.51 -17.19
N PHE A 170 18.55 -5.07 -17.79
CA PHE A 170 19.65 -5.70 -17.05
C PHE A 170 20.60 -4.69 -16.39
N ALA A 171 20.84 -3.53 -17.00
CA ALA A 171 21.63 -2.46 -16.39
C ALA A 171 20.98 -1.89 -15.12
N ALA A 172 19.66 -2.06 -14.96
CA ALA A 172 18.91 -1.63 -13.79
C ALA A 172 18.83 -2.67 -12.65
N ILE A 173 19.30 -3.91 -12.85
CA ILE A 173 19.20 -4.99 -11.84
C ILE A 173 20.19 -4.84 -10.68
N ILE A 174 21.43 -4.40 -10.93
CA ILE A 174 22.39 -4.17 -9.83
C ILE A 174 22.01 -2.91 -9.01
N PRO A 175 21.56 -1.81 -9.64
CA PRO A 175 21.24 -0.60 -8.88
C PRO A 175 19.88 -0.56 -8.20
N GLY A 176 18.93 -1.42 -8.60
CA GLY A 176 17.57 -1.49 -8.04
C GLY A 176 17.46 -2.53 -6.94
#